data_AF-A0A950W7H3-F1
#
_entry.id   AF-A0A950W7H3-F1
#
_cell.length_a   1.000
_cell.length_b   1.000
_cell.length_c   1.000
_cell.angle_alpha   90.00
_cell.angle_beta   90.00
_cell.angle_gamma   90.00
#
_symmetry.space_group_name_H-M   'P 1'
#
loop_
_entity.id
_entity.type
_entity.pdbx_description
1 polymer ?
#
loop_
_entity_poly.entity_id
_entity_poly.type
_entity_poly.pdbx_seq_one_letter_code
_entity_poly.pdbx_strand_id
1 'polypeptide(L)'
;MDVVAWLRGLGLEQYAPAFRDNDVDAQVLPSLTADDLISIGVKSVGHRRKLLDAIAALGADVSSATTMAVSRDVLAPVDAERRQLTVMFCDLICDVARVSNPT
;
A
#
# COMPACT_ATOMS: atom_id res chain seq x y z
N MET A 1 -14.98 0.18 -5.64
CA MET A 1 -14.71 0.32 -4.19
C MET A 1 -15.65 1.37 -3.63
N ASP A 2 -16.22 1.14 -2.45
CA ASP A 2 -17.16 2.07 -1.81
C ASP A 2 -16.39 3.09 -0.94
N VAL A 3 -16.47 4.37 -1.31
CA VAL A 3 -15.76 5.47 -0.63
C VAL A 3 -16.27 5.67 0.79
N VAL A 4 -17.57 5.49 1.02
CA VAL A 4 -18.20 5.68 2.34
C VAL A 4 -17.75 4.58 3.29
N ALA A 5 -17.72 3.34 2.83
CA ALA A 5 -17.22 2.21 3.63
C ALA A 5 -15.72 2.37 3.98
N TRP A 6 -14.92 2.87 3.04
CA TRP A 6 -13.51 3.16 3.26
C TRP A 6 -13.31 4.28 4.29
N LEU A 7 -14.02 5.39 4.14
CA LEU A 7 -14.00 6.50 5.11
C LEU A 7 -14.44 6.04 6.50
N ARG A 8 -15.46 5.18 6.59
CA ARG A 8 -15.90 4.57 7.85
C ARG A 8 -14.81 3.72 8.50
N GLY A 9 -14.07 2.93 7.73
CA GLY A 9 -12.90 2.17 8.22
C GLY A 9 -11.80 3.06 8.81
N LEU A 10 -11.67 4.29 8.29
CA LEU A 10 -10.73 5.30 8.80
C LEU A 10 -11.29 6.13 9.97
N GLY A 11 -12.58 5.99 10.31
CA GLY A 11 -13.28 6.86 11.27
C GLY A 11 -13.49 8.28 10.74
N LEU A 12 -13.59 8.44 9.43
CA LEU A 12 -13.71 9.71 8.70
C LEU A 12 -15.02 9.78 7.89
N GLU A 13 -16.02 8.95 8.23
CA GLU A 13 -17.33 8.88 7.55
C GLU A 13 -18.07 10.22 7.51
N GLN A 14 -17.79 11.13 8.44
CA GLN A 14 -18.32 12.51 8.43
C GLN A 14 -17.98 13.30 7.16
N TYR A 15 -16.93 12.90 6.43
CA TYR A 15 -16.53 13.53 5.17
C TYR A 15 -17.19 12.88 3.94
N ALA A 16 -17.93 11.78 4.10
CA ALA A 16 -18.63 11.12 3.00
C ALA A 16 -19.55 12.05 2.18
N PRO A 17 -20.40 12.91 2.79
CA PRO A 17 -21.20 13.85 2.01
C PRO A 17 -20.33 14.85 1.24
N ALA A 18 -19.26 15.37 1.86
CA ALA A 18 -18.36 16.31 1.20
C ALA A 18 -17.63 15.69 0.00
N PHE A 19 -17.19 14.43 0.11
CA PHE A 19 -16.59 13.70 -1.00
C PHE A 19 -17.61 13.49 -2.14
N ARG A 20 -18.85 13.12 -1.80
CA ARG A 20 -19.91 12.91 -2.80
C ARG A 20 -20.32 14.21 -3.50
N ASP A 21 -20.42 15.31 -2.77
CA ASP A 21 -20.77 16.63 -3.31
C ASP A 21 -19.68 17.21 -4.22
N ASN A 22 -18.44 16.69 -4.13
CA ASN A 22 -17.31 17.06 -4.99
C ASN A 22 -17.02 15.97 -6.05
N ASP A 23 -17.95 15.04 -6.30
CA ASP A 23 -17.80 13.92 -7.25
C ASP A 23 -16.51 13.09 -7.04
N VAL A 24 -16.14 12.88 -5.77
CA VAL A 24 -14.92 12.15 -5.39
C VAL A 24 -15.19 10.66 -5.26
N ASP A 25 -14.91 9.93 -6.34
CA ASP A 25 -15.00 8.48 -6.42
C ASP A 25 -13.69 7.74 -6.10
N ALA A 26 -13.77 6.41 -5.98
CA ALA A 26 -12.63 5.51 -5.80
C ALA A 26 -11.56 5.61 -6.91
N GLN A 27 -11.92 6.11 -8.10
CA GLN A 27 -10.96 6.31 -9.19
C GLN A 27 -10.17 7.61 -9.06
N VAL A 28 -10.76 8.65 -8.47
CA VAL A 28 -10.11 9.95 -8.28
C VAL A 28 -9.42 10.07 -6.93
N LEU A 29 -9.82 9.25 -5.95
CA LEU A 29 -9.17 9.09 -4.64
C LEU A 29 -7.63 8.98 -4.72
N PRO A 30 -7.04 8.12 -5.58
CA PRO A 30 -5.59 8.04 -5.78
C PRO A 30 -4.93 9.30 -6.35
N SER A 31 -5.72 10.15 -7.02
CA SER A 31 -5.27 11.40 -7.65
C SER A 31 -5.48 12.63 -6.76
N LEU A 32 -6.14 12.50 -5.61
CA LEU A 32 -6.37 13.61 -4.69
C LEU A 32 -5.06 14.06 -4.05
N THR A 33 -4.85 15.37 -4.07
CA THR A 33 -3.74 16.02 -3.38
C THR A 33 -4.18 16.59 -2.04
N ALA A 34 -3.19 17.06 -1.25
CA ALA A 34 -3.47 17.75 0.00
C ALA A 34 -4.33 19.02 -0.20
N ASP A 35 -4.23 19.66 -1.37
CA ASP A 35 -4.98 20.88 -1.71
C ASP A 35 -6.44 20.57 -2.04
N ASP A 36 -6.68 19.49 -2.79
CA ASP A 36 -8.05 19.01 -3.08
C ASP A 36 -8.78 18.65 -1.78
N LEU A 37 -8.10 17.99 -0.84
CA LEU A 37 -8.66 17.71 0.48
C LEU A 37 -9.03 18.98 1.25
N ILE A 38 -8.29 20.08 1.08
CA ILE A 38 -8.63 21.38 1.68
C ILE A 38 -9.91 21.93 1.04
N SER A 39 -9.99 21.87 -0.30
CA SER A 39 -11.14 22.34 -1.08
C SER A 39 -12.43 21.58 -0.74
N ILE A 40 -12.34 20.27 -0.51
CA ILE A 40 -13.47 19.43 -0.07
C ILE A 40 -13.91 19.75 1.39
N GLY A 41 -13.09 20.48 2.15
CA GLY A 41 -13.41 20.94 3.51
C GLY A 41 -12.67 20.20 4.62
N VAL A 42 -11.64 19.41 4.31
CA VAL A 42 -10.77 18.77 5.30
C VAL A 42 -9.74 19.78 5.82
N LYS A 43 -10.18 20.64 6.74
CA LYS A 43 -9.33 21.67 7.37
C LYS A 43 -8.30 21.08 8.36
N SER A 44 -8.62 19.94 8.97
CA SER A 44 -7.76 19.28 9.97
C SER A 44 -6.56 18.60 9.32
N VAL A 45 -5.35 19.06 9.64
CA VAL A 45 -4.09 18.50 9.12
C VAL A 45 -3.96 17.01 9.43
N GLY A 46 -4.39 16.56 10.62
CA GLY A 46 -4.35 15.15 11.01
C GLY A 46 -5.23 14.26 10.12
N HIS A 47 -6.44 14.71 9.78
CA HIS A 47 -7.32 13.96 8.88
C HIS A 47 -6.77 13.93 7.45
N ARG A 48 -6.21 15.04 6.96
CA ARG A 48 -5.54 15.07 5.64
C ARG A 48 -4.38 14.08 5.58
N ARG A 49 -3.52 14.06 6.59
CA ARG A 49 -2.38 13.13 6.64
C ARG A 49 -2.87 11.68 6.65
N LYS A 50 -3.90 11.38 7.45
CA LYS A 50 -4.49 10.04 7.52
C LYS A 50 -5.12 9.60 6.19
N LEU A 51 -5.82 10.51 5.49
CA LEU A 51 -6.38 10.25 4.17
C LEU A 51 -5.28 9.98 3.14
N LEU A 52 -4.26 10.83 3.06
CA LEU A 52 -3.15 10.65 2.13
C LEU A 52 -2.39 9.35 2.36
N ASP A 53 -2.16 8.97 3.62
CA ASP A 53 -1.50 7.72 3.98
C ASP A 53 -2.35 6.50 3.57
N ALA A 54 -3.66 6.55 3.83
CA ALA A 54 -4.58 5.50 3.40
C ALA A 54 -4.69 5.41 1.87
N ILE A 55 -4.70 6.54 1.16
CA ILE A 55 -4.68 6.58 -0.31
C ILE A 55 -3.38 5.98 -0.85
N ALA A 56 -2.23 6.29 -0.25
CA ALA A 56 -0.95 5.71 -0.64
C ALA A 56 -0.94 4.18 -0.46
N ALA A 57 -1.57 3.67 0.61
CA ALA A 57 -1.74 2.24 0.82
C ALA A 57 -2.64 1.58 -0.26
N LEU A 58 -3.69 2.26 -0.73
CA LEU A 58 -4.51 1.78 -1.85
C LEU A 58 -3.73 1.75 -3.17
N GLY A 59 -2.93 2.79 -3.45
CA GLY A 59 -2.12 2.88 -4.66
C GLY A 59 -1.03 1.80 -4.73
N ALA A 60 -0.49 1.39 -3.58
CA ALA A 60 0.49 0.30 -3.49
C ALA A 60 -0.10 -1.06 -3.87
N ASP A 61 -1.37 -1.34 -3.53
CA ASP A 61 -2.04 -2.59 -3.87
C ASP A 61 -2.26 -2.73 -5.39
N VAL A 62 -2.57 -1.62 -6.08
CA VAL A 62 -2.71 -1.58 -7.55
C VAL A 62 -1.35 -1.53 -8.26
N SER A 63 -0.34 -0.88 -7.66
CA SER A 63 0.99 -0.72 -8.27
C SER A 63 1.95 -1.89 -8.01
N SER A 64 1.69 -2.73 -7.00
CA SER A 64 2.51 -3.93 -6.73
C SER A 64 2.50 -4.93 -7.90
N ALA A 65 1.48 -4.85 -8.78
CA ALA A 65 1.43 -5.64 -10.00
C ALA A 65 2.25 -5.05 -11.18
N THR A 66 2.83 -3.85 -11.08
CA THR A 66 3.51 -3.20 -12.23
C THR A 66 4.90 -2.62 -11.93
N THR A 67 5.36 -2.54 -10.67
CA THR A 67 6.70 -1.98 -10.36
C THR A 67 7.81 -3.01 -10.09
N MET A 68 7.61 -4.30 -10.40
CA MET A 68 8.71 -5.28 -10.56
C MET A 68 8.98 -5.59 -12.03
N ALA A 69 8.95 -4.60 -12.92
CA ALA A 69 9.29 -4.78 -14.33
C ALA A 69 9.87 -3.53 -15.02
N VAL A 70 10.60 -2.65 -14.30
CA VAL A 70 11.53 -1.70 -14.95
C VAL A 70 12.84 -1.66 -14.15
N SER A 71 13.62 -2.72 -14.31
CA SER A 71 15.08 -2.58 -14.37
C SER A 71 15.46 -3.04 -15.78
N ARG A 72 15.83 -2.03 -16.56
CA ARG A 72 15.95 -2.02 -18.01
C ARG A 72 17.01 -2.99 -18.49
N ASP A 73 16.57 -3.96 -19.27
CA ASP A 73 17.34 -4.62 -20.30
C ASP A 73 17.92 -3.53 -21.23
N VAL A 74 19.25 -3.49 -21.38
CA VAL A 74 20.01 -3.18 -22.61
C VAL A 74 21.49 -3.16 -22.23
N LEU A 75 22.16 -4.29 -22.47
CA LEU A 75 23.46 -4.45 -23.14
C LEU A 75 24.07 -5.79 -22.71
N ALA A 76 23.76 -6.84 -23.48
CA ALA A 76 24.71 -7.94 -23.61
C ALA A 76 25.91 -7.43 -24.42
N PRO A 77 27.14 -7.78 -24.02
CA PRO A 77 27.79 -8.86 -24.74
C PRO A 77 28.42 -9.91 -23.81
N VAL A 78 28.28 -11.17 -24.25
CA VAL A 78 29.23 -12.28 -24.17
C VAL A 78 30.48 -12.06 -23.30
N ASP A 79 30.62 -12.84 -22.23
CA ASP A 79 31.55 -13.98 -22.24
C ASP A 79 31.26 -14.90 -21.04
N ALA A 80 31.69 -16.15 -21.19
CA ALA A 80 31.54 -17.18 -20.21
C ALA A 80 32.41 -16.92 -18.97
N GLU A 81 32.12 -17.69 -17.91
CA GLU A 81 33.04 -17.97 -16.80
C GLU A 81 33.16 -16.86 -15.73
N ARG A 82 32.49 -17.06 -14.59
CA ARG A 82 33.15 -17.58 -13.36
C ARG A 82 32.20 -17.55 -12.16
N ARG A 83 31.94 -18.76 -11.67
CA ARG A 83 31.45 -19.15 -10.34
C ARG A 83 31.71 -18.09 -9.27
N GLN A 84 30.66 -17.63 -8.56
CA GLN A 84 30.76 -17.43 -7.11
C GLN A 84 29.47 -17.89 -6.41
N LEU A 85 29.60 -19.05 -5.78
CA LEU A 85 28.85 -19.54 -4.63
C LEU A 85 28.94 -18.56 -3.43
N THR A 86 28.05 -18.76 -2.46
CA THR A 86 28.02 -18.27 -1.05
C THR A 86 27.10 -17.05 -0.90
N VAL A 87 26.00 -17.08 -0.15
CA VAL A 87 25.92 -17.42 1.29
C VAL A 87 24.59 -18.11 1.63
N MET A 88 24.72 -19.18 2.41
CA MET A 88 23.71 -19.91 3.16
C MET A 88 23.34 -19.13 4.43
N PHE A 89 22.06 -18.91 4.73
CA PHE A 89 21.60 -18.71 6.12
C PHE A 89 20.27 -19.43 6.36
N CYS A 90 20.44 -20.67 6.84
CA CYS A 90 19.69 -21.37 7.88
C CYS A 90 18.16 -21.48 7.76
N ASP A 91 17.73 -22.67 7.31
CA ASP A 91 16.70 -23.48 7.96
C ASP A 91 16.82 -23.45 9.49
N LEU A 92 15.81 -22.94 10.22
CA LEU A 92 15.44 -23.41 11.57
C LEU A 92 14.16 -22.73 12.11
N ILE A 93 12.95 -23.15 11.70
CA ILE A 93 11.77 -23.08 12.57
C ILE A 93 10.97 -24.38 12.40
N CYS A 94 11.52 -25.46 12.95
CA CYS A 94 10.75 -26.58 13.48
C CYS A 94 10.73 -26.32 15.00
N ASP A 95 9.60 -26.08 15.66
CA ASP A 95 8.79 -27.16 16.20
C ASP A 95 7.44 -26.58 16.67
N VAL A 96 6.33 -27.07 16.08
CA VAL A 96 4.98 -26.94 16.64
C VAL A 96 4.58 -28.30 17.19
N ALA A 97 5.14 -28.67 18.34
CA ALA A 97 4.66 -29.82 19.09
C ALA A 97 4.87 -29.60 20.60
N ARG A 98 4.25 -28.56 21.15
CA ARG A 98 4.16 -28.42 22.61
C ARG A 98 3.11 -29.38 23.15
N VAL A 99 3.62 -30.52 23.60
CA VAL A 99 2.95 -31.63 24.27
C VAL A 99 2.32 -31.20 25.60
N SER A 100 1.13 -31.76 25.86
CA SER A 100 0.52 -32.18 27.14
C SER A 100 0.89 -31.51 28.48
N ASN A 101 -0.17 -31.07 29.17
CA ASN A 101 -0.52 -31.20 30.61
C ASN A 101 0.56 -31.62 31.62
N PRO A 102 0.55 -31.08 32.86
CA PRO A 102 -0.03 -31.90 33.93
C PRO A 102 -0.77 -31.14 35.06
N THR A 103 -1.79 -31.84 35.57
CA THR A 103 -2.31 -31.98 36.96
C THR A 103 -2.29 -30.79 37.92
#